data_AF-A0AAU4XGX7-F1
#
_entry.id   AF-A0AAU4XGX7-F1
#
_cell.length_a   1.000
_cell.length_b   1.000
_cell.length_c   1.000
_cell.angle_alpha   90.00
_cell.angle_beta   90.00
_cell.angle_gamma   90.00
#
_symmetry.space_group_name_H-M   'P 1'
#
loop_
_entity.id
_entity.type
_entity.pdbx_description
1 polymer ?
#
loop_
_entity_poly.entity_id
_entity_poly.type
_entity_poly.pdbx_seq_one_letter_code
_entity_poly.pdbx_strand_id
1 'polypeptide(L)'
;MSAPARRRRSKAPLWEAGLIPVPGGQDWRDARHFDRWQDLPCVLCGAPTPMCSHYGEPAHKVCAEDWISANPTEARLGRFASDAKPKRVSDYDDHA
;
A
#
# COMPACT_ATOMS: atom_id res chain seq x y z
N MET A 1 38.40 -15.62 -26.23
CA MET A 1 36.96 -15.84 -26.44
C MET A 1 36.22 -14.97 -25.46
N SER A 2 35.72 -13.80 -25.89
CA SER A 2 35.09 -12.82 -25.00
C SER A 2 33.59 -13.13 -24.85
N ALA A 3 33.13 -13.31 -23.61
CA ALA A 3 31.73 -13.61 -23.30
C ALA A 3 30.81 -12.43 -23.64
N PRO A 4 29.56 -12.66 -24.13
CA PRO A 4 28.66 -11.57 -24.49
C PRO A 4 28.08 -10.90 -23.24
N ALA A 5 28.16 -9.57 -23.20
CA ALA A 5 27.56 -8.75 -22.15
C ALA A 5 26.02 -8.90 -22.16
N ARG A 6 25.44 -9.39 -21.06
CA ARG A 6 23.99 -9.38 -20.81
C ARG A 6 23.47 -7.94 -20.86
N ARG A 7 22.67 -7.60 -21.87
CA ARG A 7 21.91 -6.34 -21.91
C ARG A 7 20.99 -6.29 -20.70
N ARG A 8 21.28 -5.43 -19.72
CA ARG A 8 20.32 -5.05 -18.67
C ARG A 8 19.19 -4.29 -19.38
N ARG A 9 18.00 -4.87 -19.41
CA ARG A 9 16.77 -4.18 -19.82
C ARG A 9 16.56 -3.02 -18.85
N SER A 10 16.78 -1.79 -19.30
CA SER A 10 16.52 -0.58 -18.51
C SER A 10 15.06 -0.60 -18.08
N LYS A 11 14.80 -0.68 -16.77
CA LYS A 11 13.45 -0.48 -16.23
C LYS A 11 13.10 0.97 -16.49
N ALA A 12 12.11 1.21 -17.36
CA ALA A 12 11.57 2.53 -17.56
C ALA A 12 11.20 3.13 -16.19
N PRO A 13 11.46 4.42 -15.96
CA PRO A 13 11.04 5.10 -14.74
C PRO A 13 9.52 5.00 -14.61
N LEU A 14 9.04 4.50 -13.48
CA LEU A 14 7.63 4.19 -13.17
C LEU A 14 6.71 5.42 -13.07
N TRP A 15 7.11 6.59 -13.58
CA TRP A 15 6.41 7.87 -13.39
C TRP A 15 5.80 8.46 -14.67
N GLU A 16 5.77 7.73 -15.78
CA GLU A 16 4.98 8.16 -16.95
C GLU A 16 3.50 8.22 -16.59
N ALA A 17 2.96 9.44 -16.61
CA ALA A 17 1.67 9.88 -16.07
C ALA A 17 0.40 9.23 -16.68
N GLY A 18 0.54 8.15 -17.47
CA GLY A 18 -0.56 7.39 -18.07
C GLY A 18 -0.76 5.98 -17.50
N LEU A 19 0.10 5.51 -16.58
CA LEU A 19 0.06 4.15 -16.02
C LEU A 19 0.09 4.16 -14.50
N ILE A 20 -0.51 5.16 -13.86
CA ILE A 20 -0.50 5.18 -12.41
C ILE A 20 -1.39 4.02 -11.94
N PRO A 21 -0.85 2.97 -11.30
CA PRO A 21 -1.66 1.85 -10.86
C PRO A 21 -2.75 2.39 -9.95
N VAL A 22 -3.94 1.78 -10.02
CA VAL A 22 -4.98 2.02 -9.01
C VAL A 22 -4.30 1.88 -7.65
N PRO A 23 -4.44 2.87 -6.75
CA PRO A 23 -3.85 2.76 -5.42
C PRO A 23 -4.19 1.39 -4.86
N GLY A 24 -3.16 0.62 -4.52
CA GLY A 24 -3.35 -0.69 -3.91
C GLY A 24 -4.20 -0.49 -2.68
N GLY A 25 -5.37 -1.14 -2.63
CA GLY A 25 -6.24 -1.05 -1.46
C GLY A 25 -5.46 -1.39 -0.19
N GLN A 26 -5.85 -0.80 0.94
CA GLN A 26 -5.21 -1.08 2.22
C GLN A 26 -5.48 -2.55 2.61
N ASP A 27 -4.43 -3.28 3.03
CA ASP A 27 -4.57 -4.65 3.51
C ASP A 27 -5.02 -4.69 4.97
N TRP A 28 -6.31 -4.47 5.21
CA TRP A 28 -6.91 -4.45 6.55
C TRP A 28 -6.81 -5.77 7.34
N ARG A 29 -6.33 -6.86 6.72
CA ARG A 29 -6.20 -8.16 7.39
C ARG A 29 -4.96 -8.27 8.26
N ASP A 30 -3.98 -7.40 8.05
CA ASP A 30 -2.77 -7.34 8.87
C ASP A 30 -3.10 -6.80 10.28
N ALA A 31 -2.70 -7.54 11.32
CA ALA A 31 -2.92 -7.17 12.72
C ALA A 31 -2.34 -5.80 13.09
N ARG A 32 -1.36 -5.29 12.32
CA ARG A 32 -0.81 -3.94 12.50
C ARG A 32 -1.84 -2.82 12.27
N HIS A 33 -2.95 -3.10 11.61
CA HIS A 33 -4.03 -2.16 11.38
C HIS A 33 -5.11 -2.21 12.48
N PHE A 34 -4.88 -2.94 13.58
CA PHE A 34 -5.84 -3.06 14.68
C PHE A 34 -5.14 -2.87 16.03
N ASP A 35 -5.32 -1.70 16.65
CA ASP A 35 -4.95 -1.46 18.05
C ASP A 35 -6.12 -1.86 18.95
N ARG A 36 -6.02 -3.06 19.53
CA ARG A 36 -7.03 -3.61 20.45
C ARG A 36 -7.05 -2.97 21.84
N TRP A 37 -6.06 -2.12 22.15
CA TRP A 37 -5.91 -1.53 23.49
C TRP A 37 -6.44 -0.10 23.55
N GLN A 38 -6.55 0.59 22.42
CA GLN A 38 -6.96 1.98 22.36
C GLN A 38 -7.96 2.24 21.25
N ASP A 39 -9.16 2.68 21.63
CA ASP A 39 -10.09 3.31 20.70
C ASP A 39 -9.70 4.79 20.55
N LEU A 40 -9.15 5.14 19.39
CA LEU A 40 -8.80 6.52 19.04
C LEU A 40 -9.85 7.10 18.08
N PRO A 41 -10.10 8.42 18.10
CA PRO A 41 -11.05 9.02 17.18
C PRO A 41 -10.55 8.91 15.74
N CYS A 42 -11.39 8.38 14.85
CA CYS A 42 -11.12 8.32 13.43
C CYS A 42 -10.84 9.72 12.88
N VAL A 43 -9.71 9.89 12.17
CA VAL A 43 -9.30 11.21 11.66
C VAL A 43 -10.23 11.77 10.57
N LEU A 44 -11.14 10.96 10.05
CA LEU A 44 -12.08 11.32 8.98
C LEU A 44 -13.50 11.62 9.50
N CYS A 45 -14.00 10.84 10.46
CA CYS A 45 -15.37 10.99 10.98
C CYS A 45 -15.46 11.29 12.49
N GLY A 46 -14.35 11.21 13.21
CA GLY A 46 -14.26 11.50 14.66
C GLY A 46 -14.79 10.39 15.58
N ALA A 47 -15.49 9.38 15.06
CA ALA A 47 -16.00 8.28 15.88
C ALA A 47 -14.84 7.36 16.34
N PRO A 48 -14.94 6.76 17.54
CA PRO A 48 -13.91 5.86 18.06
C PRO A 48 -13.69 4.68 17.12
N THR A 49 -12.42 4.30 16.93
CA THR A 49 -12.01 3.15 16.14
C THR A 49 -10.79 2.47 16.77
N PRO A 50 -10.79 1.13 16.83
CA PRO A 50 -9.57 0.35 17.10
C PRO A 50 -8.75 0.15 15.82
N MET A 51 -9.28 0.55 14.65
CA MET A 51 -8.60 0.37 13.36
C MET A 51 -7.66 1.54 13.04
N CYS A 52 -6.50 1.20 12.50
CA CYS A 52 -5.46 2.13 12.08
C CYS A 52 -5.14 1.97 10.58
N SER A 53 -4.78 3.07 9.93
CA SER A 53 -4.25 3.11 8.58
C SER A 53 -2.90 2.40 8.50
N HIS A 54 -2.37 2.24 7.28
CA HIS A 54 -1.04 1.67 7.08
C HIS A 54 0.08 2.36 7.89
N TYR A 55 -0.03 3.68 8.07
CA TYR A 55 0.93 4.49 8.82
C TYR A 55 0.57 4.65 10.29
N GLY A 56 -0.48 3.99 10.77
CA GLY A 56 -0.91 4.05 12.17
C GLY A 56 -1.90 5.17 12.49
N GLU A 57 -2.38 5.93 11.50
CA GLU A 57 -3.42 6.95 11.73
C GLU A 57 -4.76 6.26 12.04
N PRO A 58 -5.48 6.61 13.13
CA PRO A 58 -6.77 5.99 13.44
C PRO A 58 -7.80 6.26 12.34
N ALA A 59 -8.31 5.21 11.71
CA ALA A 59 -9.34 5.31 10.68
C ALA A 59 -10.15 4.03 10.56
N HIS A 60 -11.48 4.17 10.46
CA HIS A 60 -12.32 3.05 10.05
C HIS A 60 -11.94 2.63 8.62
N LYS A 61 -12.09 1.33 8.35
CA LYS A 61 -11.89 0.76 7.02
C LYS A 61 -12.64 1.55 5.94
N VAL A 62 -13.94 1.74 6.13
CA VAL A 62 -14.80 2.38 5.13
C VAL A 62 -14.39 3.84 4.92
N CYS A 63 -14.10 4.59 5.99
CA CYS A 63 -13.68 5.98 5.87
C CYS A 63 -12.37 6.10 5.07
N ALA A 64 -11.39 5.24 5.35
CA ALA A 64 -10.13 5.23 4.61
C ALA A 64 -10.31 4.79 3.14
N GLU A 65 -11.15 3.79 2.85
CA GLU A 65 -11.47 3.38 1.48
C GLU A 65 -12.21 4.47 0.69
N ASP A 66 -13.16 5.17 1.32
CA ASP A 66 -13.86 6.32 0.74
C ASP A 66 -12.91 7.48 0.47
N TRP A 67 -12.00 7.76 1.41
CA TRP A 67 -10.98 8.78 1.23
C TRP A 67 -10.02 8.44 0.08
N ILE A 68 -9.58 7.18 -0.05
CA ILE A 68 -8.73 6.71 -1.15
C ILE A 68 -9.46 6.89 -2.50
N SER A 69 -10.75 6.56 -2.53
CA SER A 69 -11.59 6.72 -3.73
C SER A 69 -11.76 8.18 -4.12
N ALA A 70 -11.90 9.08 -3.15
CA ALA A 70 -12.04 10.51 -3.37
C ALA A 70 -10.70 11.24 -3.66
N ASN A 71 -9.57 10.70 -3.17
CA ASN A 71 -8.25 11.32 -3.24
C ASN A 71 -7.22 10.35 -3.88
N PRO A 72 -7.41 9.95 -5.15
CA PRO A 72 -6.59 8.91 -5.76
C PRO A 72 -5.12 9.34 -5.93
N THR A 73 -4.83 10.64 -6.00
CA THR A 73 -3.46 11.16 -6.12
C THR A 73 -2.73 11.11 -4.78
N GLU A 74 -3.41 11.54 -3.71
CA GLU A 74 -2.90 11.58 -2.34
C GLU A 74 -2.79 10.17 -1.76
N ALA A 75 -3.69 9.25 -2.15
CA ALA A 75 -3.58 7.84 -1.79
C ALA A 75 -2.26 7.24 -2.26
N ARG A 76 -1.74 7.65 -3.42
CA ARG A 76 -0.44 7.21 -3.94
C ARG A 76 0.75 7.79 -3.18
N LEU A 77 0.53 8.81 -2.35
CA LEU A 77 1.55 9.31 -1.42
C LEU A 77 1.58 8.49 -0.11
N GLY A 78 0.66 7.53 0.03
CA GLY A 78 0.70 6.48 1.04
C GLY A 78 -0.21 6.70 2.24
N ARG A 79 -0.82 7.86 2.45
CA ARG A 79 -1.50 8.20 3.72
C ARG A 79 -2.39 7.07 4.30
N PHE A 80 -3.28 6.53 3.46
CA PHE A 80 -4.14 5.39 3.82
C PHE A 80 -3.86 4.14 2.96
N ALA A 81 -3.49 4.32 1.70
CA ALA A 81 -3.15 3.19 0.85
C ALA A 81 -1.72 2.71 1.17
N SER A 82 -1.56 1.43 1.47
CA SER A 82 -0.25 0.80 1.34
C SER A 82 0.07 0.80 -0.14
N ASP A 83 1.06 1.58 -0.58
CA ASP A 83 1.61 1.40 -1.93
C ASP A 83 1.82 -0.09 -2.15
N ALA A 84 1.18 -0.63 -3.18
CA ALA A 84 1.37 -2.01 -3.57
C ALA A 84 2.84 -2.13 -3.96
N LYS A 85 3.72 -2.40 -2.99
CA LYS A 85 5.09 -2.80 -3.27
C LYS A 85 4.92 -3.92 -4.28
N PRO A 86 5.46 -3.79 -5.52
CA PRO A 86 5.39 -4.89 -6.46
C PRO A 86 5.97 -6.07 -5.70
N LYS A 87 5.15 -7.13 -5.51
CA LYS A 87 5.59 -8.35 -4.83
C LYS A 87 6.93 -8.66 -5.47
N ARG A 88 8.00 -8.54 -4.69
CA ARG A 88 9.28 -9.08 -5.10
C ARG A 88 8.96 -10.56 -5.24
N VAL A 89 8.97 -11.05 -6.47
CA VAL A 89 9.07 -12.49 -6.72
C VAL A 89 10.39 -12.90 -6.07
N SER A 90 10.32 -13.23 -4.78
CA SER A 90 11.41 -13.91 -4.09
C SER A 90 11.29 -15.36 -4.51
N ASP A 91 12.25 -15.74 -5.34
CA ASP A 91 12.81 -17.09 -5.47
C ASP A 91 12.71 -17.92 -4.17
N TYR A 92 12.42 -19.22 -4.35
CA TYR A 92 12.44 -20.35 -3.39
C TYR A 92 11.29 -20.40 -2.33
N ASP A 93 10.56 -21.52 -2.16
CA ASP A 93 11.09 -22.85 -1.81
C ASP A 93 10.41 -24.03 -2.53
N ASP A 94 11.26 -24.99 -2.87
CA ASP A 94 10.99 -26.31 -3.44
C ASP A 94 10.51 -27.22 -2.30
N HIS A 95 9.21 -27.55 -2.26
CA HIS A 95 8.69 -28.54 -1.33
C HIS A 95 8.69 -29.91 -2.00
N ALA A 96 9.84 -30.57 -1.89
CA ALA A 96 10.03 -32.00 -2.13
C ALA A 96 9.04 -32.89 -1.38
#